data_AF-A0A2G2R2E8-F1
#
_entry.id   AF-A0A2G2R2E8-F1
#
_cell.length_a   1.000
_cell.length_b   1.000
_cell.length_c   1.000
_cell.angle_alpha   90.00
_cell.angle_beta   90.00
_cell.angle_gamma   90.00
#
_symmetry.space_group_name_H-M   'P 1'
#
loop_
_entity.id
_entity.type
_entity.pdbx_description
1 polymer ?
#
loop_
_entity_poly.entity_id
_entity_poly.type
_entity_poly.pdbx_seq_one_letter_code
_entity_poly.pdbx_strand_id
1 'polypeptide(L)'
;MIHESYPWKDNLLNDAKKIDEECKKKEDTEERYILLEKTVFLSAFVMRKLLDSRKLSSAFDDEMISCIKYPSKPDDPAFKRPREDILSDRLYDFENPIKDSLSLRKLLGIIVHSLVFTITTNADESVEGFIINSDINRLKGLWFIDFKVFINLMKKIGDDYPAQMLEVFNISKNSWYRWRGSVEVPADVREKIRQLYSDLEKA
;
A
#
# COMPACT_ATOMS: atom_id res chain seq x y z
N MET A 1 10.00 16.05 -2.43
CA MET A 1 9.07 16.25 -3.56
C MET A 1 9.56 15.46 -4.75
N ILE A 2 8.68 14.77 -5.46
CA ILE A 2 8.95 14.27 -6.81
C ILE A 2 8.55 15.37 -7.79
N HIS A 3 9.49 15.90 -8.57
CA HIS A 3 9.19 16.90 -9.60
C HIS A 3 8.57 16.22 -10.82
N GLU A 4 9.30 15.26 -11.40
CA GLU A 4 8.85 14.44 -12.53
C GLU A 4 8.51 13.03 -12.05
N SER A 5 7.27 12.56 -12.28
CA SER A 5 6.78 11.27 -11.80
C SER A 5 6.90 10.13 -12.80
N TYR A 6 7.02 10.44 -14.09
CA TYR A 6 7.04 9.43 -15.15
C TYR A 6 8.10 8.33 -14.95
N PRO A 7 9.40 8.64 -14.69
CA PRO A 7 10.42 7.61 -14.49
C PRO A 7 10.14 6.68 -13.29
N TRP A 8 9.50 7.22 -12.25
CA TRP A 8 9.16 6.47 -11.04
C TRP A 8 8.04 5.46 -11.33
N LYS A 9 7.07 5.87 -12.15
CA LYS A 9 5.94 5.06 -12.57
C LYS A 9 6.35 3.97 -13.56
N ASP A 10 7.19 4.30 -14.54
CA ASP A 10 7.77 3.32 -15.47
C ASP A 10 8.56 2.23 -14.73
N ASN A 11 9.38 2.62 -13.76
CA ASN A 11 10.10 1.66 -12.91
C ASN A 11 9.13 0.75 -12.14
N LEU A 12 8.04 1.32 -11.61
CA LEU A 12 7.02 0.55 -10.91
C LEU A 12 6.34 -0.48 -11.82
N LEU A 13 6.04 -0.13 -13.07
CA LEU A 13 5.50 -1.06 -14.08
C LEU A 13 6.49 -2.18 -14.41
N ASN A 14 7.78 -1.85 -14.53
CA ASN A 14 8.83 -2.84 -14.78
C ASN A 14 9.01 -3.79 -13.58
N ASP A 15 9.01 -3.26 -12.36
CA ASP A 15 9.09 -4.07 -11.15
C ASP A 15 7.85 -4.97 -10.97
N ALA A 16 6.67 -4.50 -11.37
CA ALA A 16 5.45 -5.32 -11.38
C ALA A 16 5.57 -6.51 -12.34
N LYS A 17 6.19 -6.30 -13.52
CA LYS A 17 6.50 -7.39 -14.47
C LYS A 17 7.51 -8.38 -13.90
N LYS A 18 8.58 -7.89 -13.25
CA LYS A 18 9.57 -8.76 -12.61
C LYS A 18 8.94 -9.66 -11.55
N ILE A 19 8.13 -9.10 -10.65
CA ILE A 19 7.43 -9.91 -9.63
C ILE A 19 6.52 -10.94 -10.31
N ASP A 20 5.77 -10.54 -11.34
CA ASP A 20 4.88 -11.46 -12.09
C ASP A 20 5.65 -12.61 -12.78
N GLU A 21 6.84 -12.35 -13.31
CA GLU A 21 7.74 -13.36 -13.88
C GLU A 21 8.28 -14.29 -12.80
N GLU A 22 8.72 -13.76 -11.66
CA GLU A 22 9.17 -14.57 -10.54
C GLU A 22 8.07 -15.45 -9.96
N CYS A 23 6.81 -14.99 -9.89
CA CYS A 23 5.68 -15.79 -9.41
C CYS A 23 5.41 -17.03 -10.28
N LYS A 24 5.86 -17.05 -11.55
CA LYS A 24 5.68 -18.19 -12.46
C LYS A 24 6.74 -19.27 -12.29
N LYS A 25 7.84 -18.97 -11.59
CA LYS A 25 8.92 -19.93 -11.33
C LYS A 25 8.59 -20.81 -10.12
N LYS A 26 9.11 -22.04 -10.16
CA LYS A 26 9.01 -23.05 -9.11
C LYS A 26 10.41 -23.35 -8.58
N GLU A 27 10.95 -22.38 -7.86
CA GLU A 27 12.34 -22.40 -7.38
C GLU A 27 12.39 -21.83 -5.96
N ASP A 28 12.80 -22.66 -5.01
CA ASP A 28 13.00 -22.24 -3.62
C ASP A 28 14.46 -21.84 -3.40
N THR A 29 14.78 -20.57 -3.68
CA THR A 29 16.14 -20.02 -3.51
C THR A 29 16.12 -18.72 -2.73
N GLU A 30 17.12 -18.56 -1.85
CA GLU A 30 17.30 -17.35 -1.04
C GLU A 30 17.51 -16.11 -1.93
N GLU A 31 18.22 -16.24 -3.05
CA GLU A 31 18.43 -15.15 -3.99
C GLU A 31 17.12 -14.61 -4.55
N ARG A 32 16.15 -15.49 -4.83
CA ARG A 32 14.80 -15.13 -5.30
C ARG A 32 14.04 -14.37 -4.23
N TYR A 33 14.10 -14.81 -2.97
CA TYR A 33 13.43 -14.11 -1.87
C TYR A 33 14.03 -12.73 -1.62
N ILE A 34 15.37 -12.61 -1.63
CA ILE A 34 16.06 -11.32 -1.49
C ILE A 34 15.69 -10.37 -2.63
N LEU A 35 15.59 -10.87 -3.86
CA LEU A 35 15.15 -10.08 -5.01
C LEU A 35 13.73 -9.55 -4.79
N LEU A 36 12.77 -10.44 -4.52
CA LEU A 36 11.37 -10.08 -4.31
C LEU A 36 11.20 -9.11 -3.15
N GLU A 37 11.87 -9.38 -2.03
CA GLU A 37 11.88 -8.50 -0.85
C GLU A 37 12.32 -7.08 -1.22
N LYS A 38 13.50 -6.93 -1.84
CA LYS A 38 14.02 -5.63 -2.28
C LYS A 38 13.07 -4.93 -3.24
N THR A 39 12.52 -5.67 -4.20
CA THR A 39 11.59 -5.12 -5.18
C THR A 39 10.31 -4.62 -4.51
N VAL A 40 9.75 -5.36 -3.55
CA VAL A 40 8.56 -4.95 -2.79
C VAL A 40 8.83 -3.70 -1.96
N PHE A 41 9.93 -3.66 -1.21
CA PHE A 41 10.29 -2.50 -0.38
C PHE A 41 10.47 -1.22 -1.21
N LEU A 42 11.25 -1.30 -2.28
CA LEU A 42 11.50 -0.15 -3.15
C LEU A 42 10.22 0.30 -3.84
N SER A 43 9.42 -0.64 -4.34
CA SER A 43 8.11 -0.34 -4.95
C SER A 43 7.17 0.34 -3.96
N ALA A 44 7.08 -0.16 -2.73
CA ALA A 44 6.24 0.42 -1.69
C ALA A 44 6.69 1.84 -1.31
N PHE A 45 8.01 2.05 -1.21
CA PHE A 45 8.57 3.38 -0.99
C PHE A 45 8.23 4.33 -2.14
N VAL A 46 8.42 3.91 -3.40
CA VAL A 46 8.10 4.73 -4.59
C VAL A 46 6.62 5.09 -4.62
N MET A 47 5.73 4.11 -4.46
CA MET A 47 4.28 4.35 -4.40
C MET A 47 3.91 5.33 -3.29
N ARG A 48 4.55 5.21 -2.11
CA ARG A 48 4.32 6.13 -1.00
C ARG A 48 4.76 7.55 -1.33
N LYS A 49 5.92 7.72 -1.98
CA LYS A 49 6.44 9.03 -2.39
C LYS A 49 5.60 9.67 -3.50
N LEU A 50 5.06 8.88 -4.42
CA LEU A 50 4.10 9.34 -5.43
C LEU A 50 2.81 9.83 -4.78
N LEU A 51 2.26 9.07 -3.84
CA LEU A 51 1.08 9.45 -3.06
C LEU A 51 1.31 10.75 -2.26
N ASP A 52 2.41 10.81 -1.51
CA ASP A 52 2.74 11.97 -0.66
C ASP A 52 3.09 13.23 -1.47
N SER A 53 3.65 13.05 -2.68
CA SER A 53 3.94 14.16 -3.60
C SER A 53 2.74 14.55 -4.48
N ARG A 54 1.55 13.99 -4.22
CA ARG A 54 0.31 14.25 -4.97
C ARG A 54 0.45 13.98 -6.47
N LYS A 55 1.26 13.00 -6.84
CA LYS A 55 1.47 12.57 -8.24
C LYS A 55 0.47 11.51 -8.70
N LEU A 56 -0.49 11.19 -7.85
CA LEU A 56 -1.59 10.27 -8.11
C LEU A 56 -2.94 11.00 -8.05
N SER A 57 -3.92 10.49 -8.79
CA SER A 57 -5.31 10.92 -8.75
C SER A 57 -5.90 10.75 -7.36
N SER A 58 -6.96 11.52 -7.06
CA SER A 58 -7.64 11.46 -5.77
C SER A 58 -8.38 10.14 -5.54
N ALA A 59 -8.53 9.28 -6.56
CA ALA A 59 -9.05 7.93 -6.39
C ALA A 59 -8.19 7.09 -5.42
N PHE A 60 -6.89 7.37 -5.32
CA PHE A 60 -5.97 6.66 -4.41
C PHE A 60 -5.96 7.18 -2.98
N ASP A 61 -6.63 8.32 -2.69
CA ASP A 61 -6.63 8.91 -1.35
C ASP A 61 -7.35 7.98 -0.35
N ASP A 62 -8.40 7.27 -0.81
CA ASP A 62 -9.24 6.36 -0.02
C ASP A 62 -9.18 4.88 -0.51
N GLU A 63 -8.21 4.54 -1.37
CA GLU A 63 -8.09 3.17 -1.92
C GLU A 63 -7.87 2.15 -0.79
N MET A 64 -8.70 1.10 -0.79
CA MET A 64 -8.63 -0.01 0.16
C MET A 64 -8.12 -1.27 -0.53
N ILE A 65 -7.10 -1.89 0.06
CA ILE A 65 -6.42 -3.07 -0.48
C ILE A 65 -6.86 -4.29 0.32
N SER A 66 -7.43 -5.28 -0.38
CA SER A 66 -7.83 -6.56 0.22
C SER A 66 -6.62 -7.35 0.70
N CYS A 67 -6.73 -7.95 1.87
CA CYS A 67 -5.69 -8.78 2.46
C CYS A 67 -6.29 -9.87 3.37
N ILE A 68 -5.45 -10.80 3.78
CA ILE A 68 -5.78 -11.74 4.86
C ILE A 68 -5.05 -11.27 6.12
N LYS A 69 -5.74 -11.30 7.25
CA LYS A 69 -5.18 -10.97 8.55
C LYS A 69 -5.11 -12.22 9.42
N TYR A 70 -3.94 -12.46 10.01
CA TYR A 70 -3.75 -13.43 11.08
C TYR A 70 -3.73 -12.68 12.43
N PRO A 71 -4.76 -12.84 13.28
CA PRO A 71 -4.84 -12.15 14.57
C PRO A 71 -3.63 -12.45 15.45
N SER A 72 -3.17 -11.45 16.21
CA SER A 72 -2.16 -11.65 17.26
C SER A 72 -2.77 -12.31 18.50
N LYS A 73 -1.94 -13.03 19.27
CA LYS A 73 -2.25 -13.65 20.56
C LYS A 73 -1.55 -12.88 21.71
N PRO A 74 -2.00 -11.67 22.06
CA PRO A 74 -1.24 -10.69 22.85
C PRO A 74 -0.97 -11.10 24.31
N ASP A 75 -1.71 -12.08 24.84
CA ASP A 75 -1.54 -12.58 26.20
C ASP A 75 -0.22 -13.34 26.38
N ASP A 76 0.48 -13.65 25.28
CA ASP A 76 1.76 -14.32 25.35
C ASP A 76 2.90 -13.39 25.80
N PRO A 77 3.63 -13.70 26.89
CA PRO A 77 4.78 -12.92 27.35
C PRO A 77 5.87 -12.74 26.29
N ALA A 78 5.94 -13.60 25.27
CA ALA A 78 6.91 -13.49 24.17
C ALA A 78 6.74 -12.20 23.35
N PHE A 79 5.56 -11.57 23.32
CA PHE A 79 5.37 -10.24 22.71
C PHE A 79 6.19 -9.12 23.37
N LYS A 80 6.71 -9.35 24.58
CA LYS A 80 7.60 -8.42 25.30
C LYS A 80 9.07 -8.59 24.91
N ARG A 81 9.42 -9.64 24.16
CA ARG A 81 10.80 -9.86 23.72
C ARG A 81 11.12 -8.99 22.49
N PRO A 82 12.32 -8.41 22.39
CA PRO A 82 12.57 -7.41 21.35
C PRO A 82 12.64 -7.94 19.91
N ARG A 83 13.16 -9.16 19.62
CA ARG A 83 13.49 -9.54 18.23
C ARG A 83 13.52 -11.03 17.85
N GLU A 84 13.36 -11.98 18.78
CA GLU A 84 13.42 -13.43 18.46
C GLU A 84 12.01 -14.00 18.25
N ASP A 85 11.84 -14.91 17.29
CA ASP A 85 10.61 -15.67 16.99
C ASP A 85 9.35 -14.84 16.68
N ILE A 86 9.50 -13.70 15.99
CA ILE A 86 8.40 -12.76 15.72
C ILE A 86 7.38 -13.34 14.72
N LEU A 87 7.74 -14.33 13.90
CA LEU A 87 6.82 -15.06 13.04
C LEU A 87 6.62 -16.47 13.60
N SER A 88 5.58 -16.64 14.42
CA SER A 88 5.31 -17.91 15.10
C SER A 88 3.83 -18.10 15.38
N ASP A 89 3.35 -19.34 15.28
CA ASP A 89 1.98 -19.77 15.64
C ASP A 89 1.65 -19.52 17.11
N ARG A 90 2.67 -19.33 17.95
CA ARG A 90 2.51 -18.90 19.34
C ARG A 90 2.04 -17.45 19.44
N LEU A 91 2.51 -16.59 18.54
CA LEU A 91 2.22 -15.16 18.54
C LEU A 91 1.03 -14.80 17.67
N TYR A 92 0.73 -15.59 16.64
CA TYR A 92 -0.36 -15.32 15.71
C TYR A 92 -1.22 -16.54 15.46
N ASP A 93 -2.48 -16.30 15.10
CA ASP A 93 -3.43 -17.35 14.76
C ASP A 93 -3.47 -17.56 13.24
N PHE A 94 -2.73 -18.56 12.77
CA PHE A 94 -2.73 -18.99 11.37
C PHE A 94 -3.91 -19.91 11.02
N GLU A 95 -4.54 -20.52 12.02
CA GLU A 95 -5.67 -21.44 11.84
C GLU A 95 -6.99 -20.70 11.58
N ASN A 96 -7.13 -19.48 12.11
CA ASN A 96 -8.33 -18.65 11.95
C ASN A 96 -8.05 -17.33 11.20
N PRO A 97 -7.67 -17.37 9.90
CA PRO A 97 -7.45 -16.18 9.11
C PRO A 97 -8.75 -15.40 8.87
N ILE A 98 -8.66 -14.07 8.86
CA ILE A 98 -9.79 -13.17 8.64
C ILE A 98 -9.57 -12.37 7.36
N LYS A 99 -10.60 -12.24 6.52
CA LYS A 99 -10.58 -11.28 5.41
C LYS A 99 -10.55 -9.86 5.96
N ASP A 100 -9.57 -9.08 5.54
CA ASP A 100 -9.37 -7.70 6.02
C ASP A 100 -9.10 -6.78 4.83
N SER A 101 -9.00 -5.48 5.10
CA SER A 101 -8.55 -4.50 4.14
C SER A 101 -7.72 -3.40 4.81
N LEU A 102 -6.69 -2.95 4.12
CA LEU A 102 -5.84 -1.85 4.56
C LEU A 102 -5.98 -0.69 3.59
N SER A 103 -6.06 0.55 4.10
CA SER A 103 -5.90 1.70 3.21
C SER A 103 -4.52 1.66 2.57
N LEU A 104 -4.40 2.13 1.33
CA LEU A 104 -3.14 2.17 0.59
C LEU A 104 -2.02 2.79 1.43
N ARG A 105 -2.30 3.94 2.03
CA ARG A 105 -1.35 4.65 2.91
C ARG A 105 -0.88 3.77 4.07
N LYS A 106 -1.77 3.02 4.70
CA LYS A 106 -1.43 2.13 5.82
C LYS A 106 -0.60 0.95 5.36
N LEU A 107 -1.01 0.28 4.26
CA LEU A 107 -0.25 -0.84 3.69
C LEU A 107 1.19 -0.44 3.37
N LEU A 108 1.38 0.64 2.60
CA LEU A 108 2.71 1.12 2.22
C LEU A 108 3.55 1.52 3.44
N GLY A 109 2.90 2.10 4.47
CA GLY A 109 3.56 2.43 5.73
C GLY A 109 4.01 1.20 6.53
N ILE A 110 3.23 0.12 6.52
CA ILE A 110 3.61 -1.14 7.18
C ILE A 110 4.79 -1.76 6.45
N ILE A 111 4.75 -1.83 5.11
CA ILE A 111 5.85 -2.39 4.31
C ILE A 111 7.14 -1.61 4.60
N VAL A 112 7.16 -0.28 4.45
CA VAL A 112 8.40 0.51 4.62
C VAL A 112 8.97 0.44 6.05
N HIS A 113 8.14 0.15 7.05
CA HIS A 113 8.54 0.06 8.46
C HIS A 113 8.37 -1.36 9.01
N SER A 114 8.54 -2.37 8.17
CA SER A 114 8.23 -3.74 8.54
C SER A 114 9.11 -4.22 9.70
N LEU A 115 8.48 -4.88 10.66
CA LEU A 115 9.17 -5.66 11.69
C LEU A 115 9.28 -7.12 11.24
N VAL A 116 8.18 -7.67 10.73
CA VAL A 116 8.13 -8.94 10.01
C VAL A 116 7.90 -8.63 8.54
N PHE A 117 8.72 -9.23 7.68
CA PHE A 117 8.53 -9.32 6.25
C PHE A 117 8.99 -10.71 5.81
N THR A 118 8.13 -11.47 5.16
CA THR A 118 8.46 -12.82 4.69
C THR A 118 7.71 -13.12 3.42
N ILE A 119 8.43 -13.56 2.39
CA ILE A 119 7.83 -14.09 1.15
C ILE A 119 7.19 -15.44 1.46
N THR A 120 5.99 -15.67 0.94
CA THR A 120 5.30 -16.95 1.13
C THR A 120 5.23 -17.70 -0.19
N THR A 121 5.49 -19.00 -0.11
CA THR A 121 5.28 -19.96 -1.19
C THR A 121 4.08 -20.84 -0.89
N ASN A 122 3.50 -21.39 -1.94
CA ASN A 122 2.51 -22.44 -1.82
C ASN A 122 3.19 -23.83 -1.88
N ALA A 123 2.37 -24.89 -1.89
CA ALA A 123 2.84 -26.27 -1.91
C ALA A 123 3.64 -26.67 -3.18
N ASP A 124 3.58 -25.89 -4.27
CA ASP A 124 4.34 -26.15 -5.50
C ASP A 124 5.57 -25.25 -5.67
N GLU A 125 6.02 -24.62 -4.58
CA GLU A 125 7.16 -23.70 -4.49
C GLU A 125 7.02 -22.43 -5.35
N SER A 126 5.82 -22.16 -5.87
CA SER A 126 5.53 -20.87 -6.47
C SER A 126 5.22 -19.85 -5.38
N VAL A 127 5.76 -18.65 -5.57
CA VAL A 127 5.57 -17.55 -4.65
C VAL A 127 4.14 -17.00 -4.80
N GLU A 128 3.43 -16.89 -3.69
CA GLU A 128 2.03 -16.46 -3.65
C GLU A 128 1.89 -14.99 -3.22
N GLY A 129 2.74 -14.55 -2.29
CA GLY A 129 2.60 -13.24 -1.68
C GLY A 129 3.66 -12.99 -0.61
N PHE A 130 3.32 -12.12 0.32
CA PHE A 130 4.16 -11.82 1.47
C PHE A 130 3.34 -11.56 2.72
N ILE A 131 3.91 -11.93 3.87
CA ILE A 131 3.41 -11.61 5.21
C ILE A 131 4.17 -10.42 5.76
N ILE A 132 3.44 -9.47 6.34
CA ILE A 132 3.98 -8.25 6.93
C ILE A 132 3.33 -7.89 8.27
N ASN A 133 4.11 -7.27 9.14
CA ASN A 133 3.63 -6.34 10.17
C ASN A 133 4.67 -5.25 10.41
N SER A 134 4.37 -4.31 11.31
CA SER A 134 5.35 -3.34 11.81
C SER A 134 5.29 -3.27 13.33
N ASP A 135 6.29 -2.65 13.96
CA ASP A 135 6.33 -2.50 15.43
C ASP A 135 5.04 -1.90 16.01
N ILE A 136 4.48 -0.89 15.34
CA ILE A 136 3.24 -0.21 15.74
C ILE A 136 2.02 -1.14 15.62
N ASN A 137 2.09 -2.12 14.72
CA ASN A 137 0.97 -2.97 14.34
C ASN A 137 1.11 -4.43 14.80
N ARG A 138 2.22 -4.83 15.43
CA ARG A 138 2.48 -6.22 15.83
C ARG A 138 1.41 -6.81 16.75
N LEU A 139 0.82 -5.99 17.63
CA LEU A 139 -0.28 -6.38 18.52
C LEU A 139 -1.66 -6.35 17.85
N LYS A 140 -1.73 -5.98 16.57
CA LYS A 140 -2.98 -6.02 15.80
C LYS A 140 -3.07 -7.29 14.97
N GLY A 141 -1.95 -7.83 14.49
CA GLY A 141 -1.86 -9.04 13.69
C GLY A 141 -0.77 -8.99 12.61
N LEU A 142 -0.68 -10.06 11.84
CA LEU A 142 0.06 -10.14 10.59
C LEU A 142 -0.91 -9.98 9.42
N TRP A 143 -0.44 -9.37 8.33
CA TRP A 143 -1.21 -9.28 7.09
C TRP A 143 -0.48 -10.01 5.98
N PHE A 144 -1.21 -10.90 5.30
CA PHE A 144 -0.80 -11.50 4.05
C PHE A 144 -1.38 -10.71 2.87
N ILE A 145 -0.50 -10.38 1.92
CA ILE A 145 -0.83 -9.70 0.67
C ILE A 145 -0.47 -10.63 -0.49
N ASP A 146 -1.49 -11.01 -1.26
CA ASP A 146 -1.32 -11.76 -2.51
C ASP A 146 -0.57 -10.90 -3.54
N PHE A 147 0.43 -11.46 -4.20
CA PHE A 147 1.21 -10.74 -5.21
C PHE A 147 0.36 -10.25 -6.38
N LYS A 148 -0.71 -10.95 -6.78
CA LYS A 148 -1.64 -10.48 -7.82
C LYS A 148 -2.29 -9.16 -7.40
N VAL A 149 -2.66 -9.03 -6.12
CA VAL A 149 -3.23 -7.78 -5.58
C VAL A 149 -2.17 -6.68 -5.61
N PHE A 150 -0.96 -6.97 -5.15
CA PHE A 150 0.13 -5.99 -5.10
C PHE A 150 0.61 -5.55 -6.50
N ILE A 151 0.79 -6.49 -7.43
CA ILE A 151 1.12 -6.25 -8.84
C ILE A 151 0.05 -5.39 -9.51
N ASN A 152 -1.24 -5.69 -9.28
CA ASN A 152 -2.32 -4.90 -9.85
C ASN A 152 -2.31 -3.46 -9.29
N LEU A 153 -2.04 -3.29 -8.00
CA LEU A 153 -1.87 -1.97 -7.39
C LEU A 153 -0.69 -1.22 -8.02
N MET A 154 0.46 -1.87 -8.20
CA MET A 154 1.64 -1.29 -8.85
C MET A 154 1.32 -0.84 -10.28
N LYS A 155 0.61 -1.66 -11.06
CA LYS A 155 0.16 -1.33 -12.42
C LYS A 155 -0.79 -0.12 -12.42
N LYS A 156 -1.84 -0.15 -11.60
CA LYS A 156 -2.78 0.97 -11.43
C LYS A 156 -2.07 2.28 -11.11
N ILE A 157 -1.10 2.27 -10.19
CA ILE A 157 -0.34 3.47 -9.80
C ILE A 157 0.64 3.91 -10.89
N GLY A 158 1.28 2.95 -11.57
CA GLY A 158 2.19 3.22 -12.68
C GLY A 158 1.49 3.85 -13.89
N ASP A 159 0.23 3.46 -14.13
CA ASP A 159 -0.57 3.95 -15.26
C ASP A 159 -1.43 5.19 -14.91
N ASP A 160 -1.44 5.63 -13.66
CA ASP A 160 -2.24 6.79 -13.23
C ASP A 160 -1.50 8.10 -13.50
N TYR A 161 -1.98 8.91 -14.45
CA TYR A 161 -1.43 10.24 -14.76
C TYR A 161 -2.52 11.31 -14.65
N PRO A 162 -2.70 11.94 -13.48
CA PRO A 162 -3.68 13.02 -13.34
C PRO A 162 -3.26 14.22 -14.18
N ALA A 163 -4.16 14.70 -15.05
CA ALA A 163 -3.92 15.83 -15.94
C ALA A 163 -4.39 17.17 -15.33
N GLN A 164 -5.27 17.10 -14.32
CA GLN A 164 -5.88 18.26 -13.69
C GLN A 164 -5.70 18.22 -12.17
N MET A 165 -5.54 19.40 -11.59
CA MET A 165 -5.53 19.61 -10.14
C MET A 165 -6.42 20.81 -9.82
N LEU A 166 -7.35 20.61 -8.88
CA LEU A 166 -8.21 21.66 -8.34
C LEU A 166 -7.95 21.76 -6.83
N GLU A 167 -7.74 22.97 -6.34
CA GLU A 167 -7.54 23.23 -4.91
C GLU A 167 -8.40 24.45 -4.51
N VAL A 168 -9.17 24.30 -3.42
CA VAL A 168 -9.98 25.39 -2.84
C VAL A 168 -9.81 25.38 -1.33
N PHE A 169 -9.58 26.54 -0.74
CA PHE A 169 -9.46 26.65 0.71
C PHE A 169 -10.84 26.55 1.37
N ASN A 170 -11.02 25.57 2.25
CA ASN A 170 -12.20 25.43 3.06
C ASN A 170 -12.01 26.18 4.38
N ILE A 171 -12.61 27.36 4.48
CA ILE A 171 -12.53 28.23 5.67
C ILE A 171 -13.04 27.50 6.91
N SER A 172 -14.22 26.86 6.83
CA SER A 172 -14.87 26.20 7.97
C SER A 172 -14.00 25.12 8.62
N LYS A 173 -13.19 24.43 7.81
CA LYS A 173 -12.28 23.37 8.27
C LYS A 173 -10.84 23.82 8.40
N ASN A 174 -10.54 25.10 8.15
CA ASN A 174 -9.18 25.66 8.08
C ASN A 174 -8.22 24.73 7.32
N SER A 175 -8.66 24.22 6.17
CA SER A 175 -7.93 23.21 5.40
C SER A 175 -8.23 23.31 3.91
N TRP A 176 -7.35 22.78 3.09
CA TRP A 176 -7.53 22.78 1.63
C TRP A 176 -8.32 21.56 1.18
N TYR A 177 -9.43 21.80 0.46
CA TYR A 177 -10.05 20.76 -0.37
C TYR A 177 -9.27 20.64 -1.67
N ARG A 178 -9.01 19.40 -2.10
CA ARG A 178 -8.18 19.12 -3.28
C ARG A 178 -8.77 17.97 -4.06
N TRP A 179 -8.69 18.06 -5.38
CA TRP A 179 -9.04 16.98 -6.30
C TRP A 179 -8.02 16.89 -7.43
N ARG A 180 -7.69 15.66 -7.84
CA ARG A 180 -6.78 15.35 -8.96
C ARG A 180 -7.35 14.23 -9.81
N GLY A 181 -7.32 14.38 -11.13
CA GLY A 181 -7.84 13.36 -12.05
C GLY A 181 -7.41 13.56 -13.50
N SER A 182 -7.61 12.52 -14.30
CA SER A 182 -7.36 12.49 -15.75
C SER A 182 -8.65 12.67 -16.58
N VAL A 183 -9.81 12.49 -15.95
CA VAL A 183 -11.14 12.60 -16.56
C VAL A 183 -11.78 13.96 -16.28
N GLU A 184 -12.95 14.21 -16.90
CA GLU A 184 -13.79 15.36 -16.55
C GLU A 184 -14.07 15.39 -15.05
N VAL A 185 -14.01 16.59 -14.46
CA VAL A 185 -14.24 16.80 -13.03
C VAL A 185 -15.64 16.27 -12.67
N PRO A 186 -15.75 15.31 -11.73
CA PRO A 186 -17.04 14.78 -11.30
C PRO A 186 -18.02 15.88 -10.85
N ALA A 187 -19.32 15.68 -11.08
CA ALA A 187 -20.33 16.69 -10.79
C ALA A 187 -20.39 17.06 -9.30
N ASP A 188 -20.24 16.08 -8.42
CA ASP A 188 -20.16 16.24 -6.97
C ASP A 188 -18.93 17.07 -6.55
N VAL A 189 -17.78 16.85 -7.20
CA VAL A 189 -16.56 17.66 -6.99
C VAL A 189 -16.78 19.09 -7.45
N ARG A 190 -17.38 19.30 -8.63
CA ARG A 190 -17.72 20.63 -9.15
C ARG A 190 -18.64 21.39 -8.21
N GLU A 191 -19.69 20.73 -7.72
CA GLU A 191 -20.66 21.35 -6.83
C GLU A 191 -20.03 21.71 -5.48
N LYS A 192 -19.23 20.81 -4.92
CA LYS A 192 -18.48 21.08 -3.69
C LYS A 192 -17.52 22.26 -3.86
N ILE A 193 -16.83 22.35 -5.00
CA ILE A 193 -15.94 23.48 -5.31
C ILE A 193 -16.73 24.79 -5.39
N ARG A 194 -17.87 24.81 -6.08
CA ARG A 194 -18.73 26.00 -6.17
C ARG A 194 -19.20 26.47 -4.79
N GLN A 195 -19.62 25.55 -3.93
CA GLN A 195 -20.03 25.87 -2.57
C GLN A 195 -18.88 26.51 -1.78
N LEU A 196 -17.68 25.91 -1.83
CA LEU A 196 -16.52 26.42 -1.12
C LEU A 196 -16.07 27.80 -1.64
N TYR A 197 -16.18 28.06 -2.94
CA TYR A 197 -15.94 29.40 -3.50
C TYR A 197 -16.98 30.42 -3.02
N SER A 198 -18.26 30.06 -2.99
CA SER A 198 -19.31 30.95 -2.46
C SER A 198 -19.08 31.28 -0.97
N ASP A 199 -18.60 30.32 -0.19
CA ASP A 199 -18.27 30.54 1.22
C ASP A 199 -17.05 31.47 1.38
N LEU A 200 -16.06 31.37 0.47
CA LEU A 200 -14.90 32.27 0.42
C LEU A 200 -15.27 33.70 0.06
N GLU A 201 -16.19 33.91 -0.88
CA GLU A 201 -16.64 35.24 -1.30
C GLU A 201 -17.48 35.96 -0.23
N LYS A 202 -18.08 35.21 0.70
CA LYS A 202 -18.94 35.75 1.77
C LYS A 202 -18.18 36.05 3.07
N ALA A 203 -16.93 35.62 3.19
CA ALA A 203 -16.10 35.79 4.38
C ALA A 203 -15.27 37.07 4.33
#